data_AF-A0A3B9UUG9-F1
#
_entry.id   AF-A0A3B9UUG9-F1
#
_cell.length_a   1.000
_cell.length_b   1.000
_cell.length_c   1.000
_cell.angle_alpha   90.00
_cell.angle_beta   90.00
_cell.angle_gamma   90.00
#
_symmetry.space_group_name_H-M   'P 1'
#
loop_
_entity.id
_entity.type
_entity.pdbx_description
1 polymer ?
#
loop_
_entity_poly.entity_id
_entity_poly.type
_entity_poly.pdbx_seq_one_letter_code
_entity_poly.pdbx_strand_id
1 'polypeptide(L)'
;LKEKKKYHKLKNGDFVSLEEKELKNVASIIDYLDIKDSQLNKENIILSKYNALYLDENIKQSNIEFIERNKDFRELINNIKDIKELDYELPYNLHNIMRPYQVFGFKWLKTLAT
;
A
#
# COMPACT_ATOMS: atom_id res chain seq x y z
N LEU A 1 -20.54 4.11 -25.23
CA LEU A 1 -19.19 3.65 -25.63
C LEU A 1 -18.17 4.69 -25.15
N LYS A 2 -17.41 4.42 -24.09
CA LYS A 2 -16.28 5.30 -23.69
C LYS A 2 -15.21 5.16 -24.79
N GLU A 3 -14.88 6.25 -25.47
CA GLU A 3 -13.83 6.28 -26.49
C GLU A 3 -12.51 5.74 -25.89
N LYS A 4 -11.93 4.69 -26.51
CA LYS A 4 -10.58 4.20 -26.17
C LYS A 4 -9.53 5.16 -26.73
N LYS A 5 -9.39 6.33 -26.11
CA LYS A 5 -8.32 7.28 -26.46
C LYS A 5 -6.97 6.62 -26.15
N LYS A 6 -6.06 6.67 -27.11
CA LYS A 6 -4.70 6.09 -26.98
C LYS A 6 -3.71 7.05 -26.31
N TYR A 7 -4.00 8.33 -26.33
CA TYR A 7 -3.17 9.38 -25.76
C TYR A 7 -4.04 10.52 -25.22
N HIS A 8 -3.47 11.31 -24.32
CA HIS A 8 -4.04 12.54 -23.80
C HIS A 8 -3.05 13.70 -24.00
N LYS A 9 -3.53 14.84 -24.51
CA LYS A 9 -2.71 16.05 -24.63
C LYS A 9 -2.82 16.86 -23.34
N LEU A 10 -1.69 17.06 -22.67
CA LEU A 10 -1.56 17.85 -21.46
C LEU A 10 -1.73 19.36 -21.77
N LYS A 11 -2.05 20.14 -20.73
CA LYS A 11 -2.25 21.60 -20.85
C LYS A 11 -1.01 22.34 -21.35
N ASN A 12 0.18 21.82 -21.06
CA ASN A 12 1.45 22.37 -21.52
C ASN A 12 1.77 22.00 -22.99
N GLY A 13 0.96 21.16 -23.64
CA GLY A 13 1.12 20.75 -25.03
C GLY A 13 1.70 19.35 -25.24
N ASP A 14 2.26 18.75 -24.18
CA ASP A 14 2.85 17.41 -24.23
C ASP A 14 1.78 16.32 -24.38
N PHE A 15 2.20 15.13 -24.81
CA PHE A 15 1.32 13.98 -24.99
C PHE A 15 1.70 12.86 -24.02
N VAL A 16 0.69 12.30 -23.35
CA VAL A 16 0.83 11.12 -22.50
C VAL A 16 0.14 9.94 -23.20
N SER A 17 0.85 8.84 -23.38
CA SER A 17 0.25 7.61 -23.90
C SER A 17 -0.58 6.94 -22.81
N LEU A 18 -1.85 6.66 -23.12
CA LEU A 18 -2.77 5.95 -22.22
C LEU A 18 -2.59 4.43 -22.32
N GLU A 19 -1.75 3.97 -23.24
CA GLU A 19 -1.48 2.55 -23.46
C GLU A 19 -0.27 2.03 -22.66
N GLU A 20 0.52 2.95 -22.07
CA GLU A 20 1.69 2.65 -21.23
C GLU A 20 1.33 1.72 -20.06
N LYS A 21 2.23 0.76 -19.80
CA LYS A 21 2.02 -0.27 -18.78
C LYS A 21 2.09 0.33 -17.39
N GLU A 22 2.99 1.28 -17.21
CA GLU A 22 3.24 2.03 -15.99
C GLU A 22 1.97 2.79 -15.57
N LEU A 23 1.33 3.48 -16.51
CA LEU A 23 0.08 4.20 -16.24
C LEU A 23 -1.07 3.25 -15.88
N LYS A 24 -1.16 2.10 -16.55
CA LYS A 24 -2.15 1.06 -16.21
C LYS A 24 -1.91 0.47 -14.81
N ASN A 25 -0.66 0.29 -14.42
CA ASN A 25 -0.30 -0.18 -13.08
C ASN A 25 -0.74 0.84 -12.02
N VAL A 26 -0.46 2.13 -12.23
CA VAL A 26 -0.89 3.21 -11.31
C VAL A 26 -2.42 3.27 -11.22
N ALA A 27 -3.13 3.17 -12.35
CA ALA A 27 -4.59 3.11 -12.35
C ALA A 27 -5.13 1.93 -11.54
N SER A 28 -4.49 0.75 -11.66
CA SER A 28 -4.88 -0.46 -10.93
C SER A 28 -4.67 -0.31 -9.41
N ILE A 29 -3.62 0.40 -9.00
CA ILE A 29 -3.36 0.73 -7.59
C ILE A 29 -4.43 1.69 -7.06
N ILE A 30 -4.77 2.73 -7.83
CA ILE A 30 -5.83 3.70 -7.47
C ILE A 30 -7.17 2.98 -7.29
N ASP A 31 -7.52 2.09 -8.23
CA ASP A 31 -8.75 1.30 -8.19
C ASP A 31 -8.77 0.33 -6.98
N TYR A 32 -7.67 -0.40 -6.73
CA TYR A 32 -7.58 -1.33 -5.60
C TYR A 32 -7.72 -0.63 -4.24
N LEU A 33 -7.13 0.56 -4.12
CA LEU A 33 -7.15 1.34 -2.88
C LEU A 33 -8.45 2.15 -2.70
N ASP A 34 -9.40 2.06 -3.63
CA ASP A 34 -10.65 2.83 -3.66
C ASP A 34 -10.40 4.35 -3.49
N ILE A 35 -9.34 4.85 -4.14
CA ILE A 35 -8.98 6.26 -4.09
C ILE A 35 -9.93 7.03 -5.00
N LYS A 36 -10.73 7.91 -4.41
CA LYS A 36 -11.69 8.74 -5.16
C LYS A 36 -10.96 9.83 -5.94
N ASP A 37 -11.51 10.23 -7.09
CA ASP A 37 -11.01 11.36 -7.89
C ASP A 37 -10.82 12.65 -7.06
N SER A 38 -11.73 12.90 -6.11
CA SER A 38 -11.64 14.03 -5.18
C SER A 38 -10.40 14.01 -4.27
N GLN A 39 -9.83 12.82 -4.00
CA GLN A 39 -8.62 12.65 -3.20
C GLN A 39 -7.35 12.83 -4.04
N LEU A 40 -7.38 12.53 -5.35
CA LEU A 40 -6.24 12.71 -6.26
C LEU A 40 -5.85 14.19 -6.42
N ASN A 41 -6.78 15.12 -6.19
CA ASN A 41 -6.51 16.56 -6.21
C ASN A 41 -5.91 17.08 -4.90
N LYS A 42 -5.77 16.24 -3.87
CA LYS A 42 -5.15 16.63 -2.60
C LYS A 42 -3.65 16.39 -2.65
N GLU A 43 -2.92 17.18 -1.89
CA GLU A 43 -1.47 17.01 -1.70
C GLU A 43 -1.13 15.65 -1.10
N ASN A 44 -1.97 15.15 -0.18
CA ASN A 44 -1.75 13.90 0.54
C ASN A 44 -3.00 13.02 0.49
N ILE A 45 -2.79 11.71 0.32
CA ILE A 45 -3.82 10.67 0.39
C ILE A 45 -3.55 9.82 1.63
N ILE A 46 -4.53 9.78 2.54
CA ILE A 46 -4.45 8.96 3.75
C ILE A 46 -5.00 7.58 3.43
N LEU A 47 -4.19 6.55 3.68
CA LEU A 47 -4.51 5.15 3.43
C LEU A 47 -4.39 4.34 4.72
N SER A 48 -5.20 3.29 4.84
CA SER A 48 -5.11 2.35 5.94
C SER A 48 -3.81 1.54 5.87
N LYS A 49 -3.14 1.37 7.03
CA LYS A 49 -1.83 0.69 7.14
C LYS A 49 -1.82 -0.75 6.59
N TYR A 50 -2.95 -1.46 6.60
CA TYR A 50 -3.02 -2.82 6.06
C TYR A 50 -2.72 -2.90 4.55
N ASN A 51 -2.85 -1.79 3.82
CA ASN A 51 -2.48 -1.70 2.40
C ASN A 51 -0.97 -1.62 2.16
N ALA A 52 -0.15 -1.50 3.22
CA ALA A 52 1.28 -1.28 3.11
C ALA A 52 1.99 -2.42 2.34
N LEU A 53 1.66 -3.69 2.60
CA LEU A 53 2.25 -4.82 1.88
C LEU A 53 1.91 -4.80 0.39
N TYR A 54 0.64 -4.56 0.05
CA TYR A 54 0.21 -4.43 -1.33
C TYR A 54 0.98 -3.33 -2.06
N LEU A 55 1.12 -2.15 -1.42
CA LEU A 55 1.90 -1.04 -1.96
C LEU A 55 3.38 -1.41 -2.13
N ASP A 56 4.01 -2.04 -1.14
CA ASP A 56 5.43 -2.46 -1.22
C ASP A 56 5.67 -3.45 -2.37
N GLU A 57 4.75 -4.39 -2.58
CA GLU A 57 4.83 -5.34 -3.70
C GLU A 57 4.65 -4.65 -5.05
N ASN A 58 3.64 -3.79 -5.18
CA ASN A 58 3.41 -3.06 -6.43
C ASN A 58 4.56 -2.12 -6.76
N ILE A 59 5.12 -1.40 -5.77
CA ILE A 59 6.27 -0.53 -5.98
C ILE A 59 7.48 -1.33 -6.46
N LYS A 60 7.76 -2.50 -5.85
CA LYS A 60 8.86 -3.37 -6.26
C LYS A 60 8.70 -3.98 -7.65
N GLN A 61 7.46 -4.28 -8.04
CA GLN A 61 7.15 -4.83 -9.37
C GLN A 61 7.06 -3.74 -10.44
N SER A 62 6.78 -2.51 -10.03
CA SER A 62 6.78 -1.36 -10.90
C SER A 62 8.23 -0.93 -11.17
N ASN A 63 8.59 -0.72 -12.44
CA ASN A 63 9.88 -0.11 -12.79
C ASN A 63 9.85 1.42 -12.57
N ILE A 64 9.16 1.88 -11.51
CA ILE A 64 9.00 3.30 -11.21
C ILE A 64 10.18 3.72 -10.31
N GLU A 65 11.23 4.27 -10.93
CA GLU A 65 12.47 4.62 -10.23
C GLU A 65 12.33 5.80 -9.25
N PHE A 66 11.28 6.62 -9.41
CA PHE A 66 11.10 7.88 -8.68
C PHE A 66 10.25 7.77 -7.39
N ILE A 67 9.93 6.56 -6.91
CA ILE A 67 9.17 6.38 -5.66
C ILE A 67 10.13 6.29 -4.48
N GLU A 68 10.04 7.28 -3.58
CA GLU A 68 10.77 7.28 -2.32
C GLU A 68 9.91 6.72 -1.17
N ARG A 69 10.52 5.87 -0.32
CA ARG A 69 9.90 5.32 0.88
C ARG A 69 10.57 5.92 2.11
N ASN A 70 9.78 6.61 2.94
CA ASN A 70 10.28 7.18 4.19
C ASN A 70 10.71 6.07 5.19
N LYS A 71 11.30 6.47 6.31
CA LYS A 71 11.78 5.55 7.34
C LYS A 71 10.62 4.74 7.94
N ASP A 72 9.55 5.42 8.34
CA ASP A 72 8.42 4.81 9.05
C ASP A 72 7.71 3.74 8.20
N PHE A 73 7.56 3.98 6.89
CA PHE A 73 7.01 2.98 5.96
C PHE A 73 7.90 1.75 5.87
N ARG A 74 9.22 1.93 5.76
CA ARG A 74 10.17 0.80 5.71
C ARG A 74 10.14 0.00 7.01
N GLU A 75 10.08 0.68 8.14
CA GLU A 75 9.95 0.05 9.45
C GLU A 75 8.63 -0.74 9.57
N LEU A 76 7.51 -0.16 9.13
CA LEU A 76 6.23 -0.87 9.07
C LEU A 76 6.32 -2.16 8.22
N ILE A 77 6.91 -2.09 7.04
CA ILE A 77 7.07 -3.27 6.17
C ILE A 77 7.93 -4.34 6.83
N ASN A 78 9.04 -3.95 7.46
CA ASN A 78 9.91 -4.88 8.17
C ASN A 78 9.18 -5.51 9.35
N ASN A 79 8.50 -4.71 10.17
CA ASN A 79 7.73 -5.17 11.32
C ASN A 79 6.61 -6.13 10.92
N ILE A 80 5.99 -5.96 9.74
CA ILE A 80 4.97 -6.89 9.23
C ILE A 80 5.60 -8.20 8.70
N LYS A 81 6.79 -8.13 8.09
CA LYS A 81 7.48 -9.31 7.55
C LYS A 81 8.15 -10.16 8.62
N ASP A 82 8.68 -9.51 9.65
CA ASP A 82 9.47 -10.13 10.73
C ASP A 82 8.74 -10.09 12.08
N ILE A 83 7.44 -10.40 12.07
CA ILE A 83 6.55 -10.38 13.27
C ILE A 83 7.02 -11.26 14.42
N LYS A 84 7.85 -12.27 14.14
CA LYS A 84 8.38 -13.17 15.17
C LYS A 84 9.26 -12.44 16.19
N GLU A 85 9.92 -11.36 15.79
CA GLU A 85 10.84 -10.59 16.63
C GLU A 85 10.15 -9.48 17.45
N LEU A 86 8.86 -9.22 17.20
CA LEU A 86 8.12 -8.22 17.97
C LEU A 86 7.63 -8.79 19.31
N ASP A 87 8.18 -8.27 20.40
CA ASP A 87 7.81 -8.60 21.78
C ASP A 87 6.52 -7.86 22.20
N TYR A 88 5.39 -8.25 21.61
CA TYR A 88 4.09 -7.89 22.16
C TYR A 88 3.72 -8.87 23.27
N GLU A 89 3.63 -8.36 24.50
CA GLU A 89 3.10 -9.12 25.63
C GLU A 89 1.61 -9.42 25.42
N LEU A 90 1.26 -10.70 25.53
CA LEU A 90 -0.14 -11.11 25.53
C LEU A 90 -0.77 -10.79 26.89
N PRO A 91 -2.01 -10.28 26.92
CA PRO A 91 -2.78 -10.19 28.14
C PRO A 91 -2.80 -11.53 28.90
N TYR A 92 -2.66 -11.49 30.22
CA TYR A 92 -2.52 -12.69 31.06
C TYR A 92 -3.62 -13.74 30.82
N ASN A 93 -4.85 -13.28 30.63
CA ASN A 93 -6.02 -14.13 30.36
C ASN A 93 -5.99 -14.80 28.97
N LEU A 94 -5.21 -14.30 28.04
CA LEU A 94 -5.08 -14.82 26.67
C LEU A 94 -3.88 -15.76 26.52
N HIS A 95 -2.88 -15.67 27.40
CA HIS A 95 -1.61 -16.38 27.29
C HIS A 95 -1.78 -17.91 27.19
N ASN A 96 -2.70 -18.49 27.97
CA ASN A 96 -2.87 -19.94 28.07
C ASN A 96 -3.97 -20.52 27.15
N ILE A 97 -4.72 -19.68 26.43
CA ILE A 97 -5.84 -20.13 25.59
C ILE A 97 -5.58 -19.95 24.10
N MET A 98 -4.63 -19.09 23.72
CA MET A 98 -4.34 -18.79 22.34
C MET A 98 -3.42 -19.84 21.71
N ARG A 99 -3.82 -20.34 20.55
CA ARG A 99 -2.97 -21.18 19.70
C ARG A 99 -1.89 -20.33 19.02
N PRO A 100 -0.76 -20.93 18.58
CA PRO A 100 0.35 -20.18 17.97
C PRO A 100 -0.06 -19.26 16.81
N TYR A 101 -0.98 -19.69 15.93
CA TYR A 101 -1.46 -18.86 14.82
C TYR A 101 -2.32 -17.67 15.28
N GLN A 102 -3.03 -17.79 16.41
CA GLN A 102 -3.81 -16.69 16.98
C GLN A 102 -2.87 -15.65 17.60
N VAL A 103 -1.82 -16.11 18.28
CA VAL A 103 -0.76 -15.24 18.80
C VAL A 103 -0.12 -14.46 17.64
N PHE A 104 0.19 -15.15 16.54
CA PHE A 104 0.70 -14.51 15.33
C PHE A 104 -0.27 -13.47 14.78
N GLY A 105 -1.56 -13.79 14.64
CA GLY A 105 -2.58 -12.86 14.17
C GLY A 105 -2.76 -11.65 15.09
N PHE A 106 -2.70 -11.83 16.42
CA PHE A 106 -2.74 -10.73 17.39
C PHE A 106 -1.56 -9.78 17.21
N LYS A 107 -0.34 -10.33 17.10
CA LYS A 107 0.85 -9.52 16.82
C LYS A 107 0.69 -8.76 15.51
N TRP A 108 0.17 -9.40 14.46
CA TRP A 108 -0.12 -8.78 13.16
C TRP A 108 -1.04 -7.56 13.28
N LEU A 109 -2.17 -7.71 13.97
CA LEU A 109 -3.13 -6.63 14.20
C LEU A 109 -2.51 -5.52 15.08
N LYS A 110 -1.69 -5.88 16.06
CA LYS A 110 -1.03 -4.91 16.94
C LYS A 110 0.00 -4.06 16.20
N THR A 111 0.77 -4.67 15.30
CA THR A 111 1.70 -3.95 14.40
C THR A 111 0.97 -2.94 13.53
N LEU A 112 -0.24 -3.26 13.05
CA LEU A 112 -1.04 -2.34 12.23
C LEU A 112 -1.75 -1.24 13.04
N ALA A 113 -2.08 -1.51 14.30
CA ALA A 113 -2.77 -0.57 15.18
C ALA A 113 -1.83 0.47 15.81
N THR A 114 -0.52 0.17 15.89
CA THR A 114 0.52 1.07 16.41
C THR A 114 0.97 1.99 15.29
#